data_AF-A0AAV3XUY6-F1
#
_entry.id   AF-A0AAV3XUY6-F1
#
_cell.length_a   1.000
_cell.length_b   1.000
_cell.length_c   1.000
_cell.angle_alpha   90.00
_cell.angle_beta   90.00
_cell.angle_gamma   90.00
#
_symmetry.space_group_name_H-M   'P 1'
#
loop_
_entity.id
_entity.type
_entity.pdbx_description
1 polymer ?
#
loop_
_entity_poly.entity_id
_entity_poly.type
_entity_poly.pdbx_seq_one_letter_code
_entity_poly.pdbx_strand_id
1 'polypeptide(L)'
;MSGVTKSPHTLHLVKNNEGFGRPRNLFKTGAHLFYQNANQDQTGVQMDTVNSRFEKCLEEFYAICDQIEINLRLAHEIIQQDKDSQRNTPNSTVPQKADPTQPEGQVYSQYLSTVRAQIGCAKEIRDLLMDCLKNFPEHPHS
;
A
#
# COMPACT_ATOMS: atom_id res chain seq x y z
N MET A 1 2.35 -3.86 29.48
CA MET A 1 1.27 -3.86 28.47
C MET A 1 1.67 -2.84 27.41
N SER A 2 2.19 -3.32 26.27
CA SER A 2 2.73 -2.45 25.21
C SER A 2 1.56 -1.90 24.38
N GLY A 3 1.31 -0.60 24.50
CA GLY A 3 0.28 0.11 23.75
C GLY A 3 0.73 0.31 22.31
N VAL A 4 0.03 -0.34 21.38
CA VAL A 4 0.15 -0.11 19.93
C VAL A 4 -0.30 1.33 19.65
N THR A 5 0.65 2.25 19.54
CA THR A 5 0.41 3.61 19.06
C THR A 5 0.09 3.54 17.58
N LYS A 6 -1.21 3.62 17.25
CA LYS A 6 -1.70 3.75 15.88
C LYS A 6 -1.15 5.06 15.30
N SER A 7 -0.24 4.94 14.34
CA SER A 7 0.18 6.05 13.48
C SER A 7 -1.04 6.60 12.73
N PRO A 8 -1.25 7.93 12.68
CA PRO A 8 -2.40 8.55 12.02
C PRO A 8 -2.43 8.34 10.50
N HIS A 9 -1.38 7.78 9.90
CA HIS A 9 -1.35 7.34 8.50
C HIS A 9 -2.05 5.99 8.26
N THR A 10 -2.51 5.30 9.31
CA THR A 10 -3.19 3.99 9.19
C THR A 10 -4.73 4.10 9.16
N LEU A 11 -5.30 5.14 8.54
CA LEU A 11 -6.74 5.23 8.37
C LEU A 11 -7.13 5.40 6.90
N HIS A 12 -8.07 4.54 6.48
CA HIS A 12 -8.75 4.45 5.19
C HIS A 12 -8.18 3.47 4.15
N LEU A 13 -7.79 2.27 4.55
CA LEU A 13 -7.89 1.14 3.62
C LEU A 13 -8.96 0.15 4.10
N VAL A 14 -9.97 -0.01 3.25
CA VAL A 14 -10.93 -1.11 3.19
C VAL A 14 -12.14 -1.06 4.14
N LYS A 15 -13.02 -0.07 3.93
CA LYS A 15 -14.48 -0.23 4.12
C LYS A 15 -15.18 -0.73 2.84
N ASN A 16 -14.49 -1.45 1.95
CA ASN A 16 -15.09 -2.04 0.75
C ASN A 16 -15.43 -3.51 1.01
N ASN A 17 -16.39 -3.77 1.89
CA ASN A 17 -16.88 -5.13 2.16
C ASN A 17 -17.91 -5.62 1.11
N GLU A 18 -18.15 -4.85 0.04
CA GLU A 18 -19.10 -5.19 -1.03
C GLU A 18 -18.49 -6.06 -2.14
N GLY A 19 -17.23 -6.49 -2.00
CA GLY A 19 -16.55 -7.36 -2.96
C GLY A 19 -16.76 -8.86 -2.72
N PHE A 20 -16.97 -9.27 -1.47
CA PHE A 20 -16.84 -10.69 -1.07
C PHE A 20 -18.05 -11.57 -1.44
N GLY A 21 -19.18 -10.97 -1.82
CA GLY A 21 -20.37 -11.71 -2.28
C GLY A 21 -20.28 -12.23 -3.73
N ARG A 22 -19.33 -11.74 -4.52
CA ARG A 22 -19.23 -12.00 -5.97
C ARG A 22 -18.60 -13.35 -6.36
N PRO A 23 -17.53 -13.84 -5.70
CA PRO A 23 -16.97 -15.16 -6.00
C PRO A 23 -17.99 -16.29 -5.82
N ARG A 24 -18.90 -16.15 -4.85
CA ARG A 24 -20.00 -17.10 -4.62
C ARG A 24 -20.93 -17.24 -5.82
N ASN A 25 -21.12 -16.18 -6.62
CA ASN A 25 -21.95 -16.21 -7.81
C ASN A 25 -21.29 -16.97 -8.97
N LEU A 26 -19.95 -16.91 -9.09
CA LEU A 26 -19.20 -17.72 -10.06
C LEU A 26 -19.38 -19.22 -9.78
N PHE A 27 -19.13 -19.67 -8.55
CA PHE A 27 -19.27 -21.09 -8.21
C PHE A 27 -20.70 -21.60 -8.39
N LYS A 28 -21.71 -20.79 -8.03
CA LYS A 28 -23.11 -21.11 -8.28
C LYS A 28 -23.43 -21.26 -9.78
N THR A 29 -22.94 -20.34 -10.60
CA THR A 29 -23.22 -20.33 -12.04
C THR A 29 -22.46 -21.46 -12.75
N GLY A 30 -21.22 -21.74 -12.36
CA GLY A 30 -20.45 -22.88 -12.88
C GLY A 30 -21.08 -24.23 -12.54
N ALA A 31 -21.58 -24.41 -11.31
CA ALA A 31 -22.32 -25.62 -10.94
C ALA A 31 -23.60 -25.80 -11.78
N HIS A 32 -24.31 -24.70 -12.08
CA HIS A 32 -25.48 -24.73 -12.96
C HIS A 32 -25.11 -25.10 -14.40
N LEU A 33 -24.01 -24.54 -14.93
CA LEU A 33 -23.50 -24.87 -16.27
C LEU A 33 -23.12 -26.36 -16.38
N PHE A 34 -22.41 -26.92 -15.39
CA PHE A 34 -22.05 -28.35 -15.41
C PHE A 34 -23.27 -29.27 -15.33
N TYR A 35 -24.22 -28.97 -14.45
CA TYR A 35 -25.47 -29.73 -14.34
C TYR A 35 -26.26 -29.68 -15.65
N GLN A 36 -26.25 -28.53 -16.33
CA GLN A 36 -26.95 -28.37 -17.60
C GLN A 36 -26.24 -29.09 -18.76
N ASN A 37 -24.92 -28.97 -18.89
CA ASN A 37 -24.14 -29.67 -19.90
C ASN A 37 -24.34 -31.19 -19.80
N ALA A 38 -24.36 -31.73 -18.57
CA ALA A 38 -24.65 -33.15 -18.34
C ALA A 38 -26.05 -33.58 -18.81
N ASN A 39 -27.04 -32.67 -18.81
CA ASN A 39 -28.40 -32.93 -19.31
C ASN A 39 -28.58 -32.60 -20.81
N GLN A 40 -27.69 -31.79 -21.40
CA GLN A 40 -27.70 -31.50 -22.83
C GLN A 40 -27.31 -32.71 -23.67
N ASP A 41 -26.41 -33.56 -23.18
CA ASP A 41 -26.08 -34.84 -23.83
C ASP A 41 -27.30 -35.76 -24.01
N GLN A 42 -28.36 -35.56 -23.21
CA GLN A 42 -29.62 -36.31 -23.32
C GLN A 42 -30.67 -35.64 -24.24
N THR A 43 -30.58 -34.33 -24.50
CA THR A 43 -31.67 -33.54 -25.12
C THR A 43 -31.27 -32.77 -26.37
N GLY A 44 -29.98 -32.56 -26.62
CA GLY A 44 -29.45 -31.94 -27.85
C GLY A 44 -29.69 -30.43 -28.00
N VAL A 45 -30.30 -29.75 -27.03
CA VAL A 45 -30.62 -28.31 -27.12
C VAL A 45 -29.50 -27.46 -26.53
N GLN A 46 -28.83 -26.62 -27.34
CA GLN A 46 -27.85 -25.64 -26.85
C GLN A 46 -28.51 -24.49 -26.07
N MET A 47 -27.95 -24.10 -24.92
CA MET A 47 -28.42 -22.95 -24.12
C MET A 47 -27.29 -21.92 -23.89
N ASP A 48 -27.20 -20.95 -24.79
CA ASP A 48 -26.16 -19.91 -24.79
C ASP A 48 -26.21 -18.94 -23.60
N THR A 49 -27.40 -18.77 -23.00
CA THR A 49 -27.62 -17.79 -21.92
C THR A 49 -26.87 -18.14 -20.62
N VAL A 50 -26.75 -19.43 -20.29
CA VAL A 50 -26.05 -19.86 -19.05
C VAL A 50 -24.54 -19.76 -19.22
N ASN A 51 -24.04 -20.03 -20.43
CA ASN A 51 -22.64 -19.87 -20.78
C ASN A 51 -22.20 -18.40 -20.69
N SER A 52 -22.99 -17.48 -21.25
CA SER A 52 -22.73 -16.03 -21.16
C SER A 52 -22.70 -15.50 -19.71
N ARG A 53 -23.54 -16.02 -18.81
CA ARG A 53 -23.53 -15.66 -17.38
C ARG A 53 -22.28 -16.16 -16.67
N PHE A 54 -21.80 -17.36 -17.03
CA PHE A 54 -20.59 -17.93 -16.46
C PHE A 54 -19.36 -17.09 -16.84
N GLU A 55 -19.19 -16.79 -18.14
CA GLU A 55 -18.10 -15.95 -18.65
C GLU A 55 -18.06 -14.59 -17.94
N LYS A 56 -19.22 -13.95 -17.76
CA LYS A 56 -19.31 -12.68 -17.01
C LYS A 56 -18.90 -12.82 -15.55
N CYS A 57 -19.37 -13.86 -14.85
CA CYS A 57 -18.97 -14.08 -13.45
C CYS A 57 -17.47 -14.40 -13.31
N LEU A 58 -16.88 -15.01 -14.34
CA LEU A 58 -15.46 -15.36 -14.41
C LEU A 58 -14.61 -14.11 -14.65
N GLU A 59 -15.01 -13.24 -15.58
CA GLU A 59 -14.40 -11.92 -15.78
C GLU A 59 -14.42 -11.07 -14.50
N GLU A 60 -15.57 -11.01 -13.81
CA GLU A 60 -15.70 -10.31 -12.53
C GLU A 60 -14.79 -10.90 -11.44
N PHE A 61 -14.58 -12.21 -11.43
CA PHE A 61 -13.65 -12.86 -10.49
C PHE A 61 -12.21 -12.44 -10.75
N TYR A 62 -11.76 -12.46 -12.00
CA TYR A 62 -10.42 -12.00 -12.36
C TYR A 62 -10.20 -10.53 -12.01
N ALA A 63 -11.17 -9.66 -12.31
CA ALA A 63 -11.10 -8.25 -11.92
C ALA A 63 -10.96 -8.05 -10.40
N ILE A 64 -11.60 -8.91 -9.59
CA ILE A 64 -11.44 -8.88 -8.12
C ILE A 64 -10.04 -9.35 -7.72
N CYS A 65 -9.52 -10.41 -8.32
CA CYS A 65 -8.16 -10.89 -8.06
C CYS A 65 -7.12 -9.80 -8.36
N ASP A 66 -7.23 -9.13 -9.51
CA ASP A 66 -6.36 -8.02 -9.89
C ASP A 66 -6.44 -6.88 -8.87
N GLN A 67 -7.66 -6.54 -8.44
CA GLN A 67 -7.86 -5.50 -7.45
C GLN A 67 -7.26 -5.86 -6.08
N ILE A 68 -7.37 -7.12 -5.66
CA ILE A 68 -6.74 -7.62 -4.42
C ILE A 68 -5.22 -7.54 -4.54
N GLU A 69 -4.66 -7.98 -5.66
CA GLU A 69 -3.21 -7.92 -5.89
C GLU A 69 -2.68 -6.49 -5.80
N ILE A 70 -3.35 -5.55 -6.48
CA ILE A 70 -3.00 -4.12 -6.42
C ILE A 70 -3.07 -3.61 -4.98
N ASN A 71 -4.15 -3.92 -4.26
CA ASN A 71 -4.32 -3.50 -2.88
C ASN A 71 -3.22 -4.05 -1.95
N LEU A 72 -2.78 -5.30 -2.16
CA LEU A 72 -1.70 -5.90 -1.40
C LEU A 72 -0.34 -5.25 -1.70
N ARG A 73 -0.06 -4.94 -2.97
CA ARG A 73 1.15 -4.20 -3.37
C ARG A 73 1.19 -2.81 -2.72
N LEU A 74 0.09 -2.08 -2.80
CA LEU A 74 -0.05 -0.76 -2.17
C LEU A 74 0.09 -0.84 -0.64
N ALA A 75 -0.52 -1.83 0.00
CA ALA A 75 -0.38 -2.03 1.44
C ALA A 75 1.09 -2.28 1.83
N HIS A 76 1.82 -3.08 1.04
CA HIS A 76 3.23 -3.33 1.26
C HIS A 76 4.07 -2.04 1.11
N GLU A 77 3.82 -1.24 0.07
CA GLU A 77 4.49 0.04 -0.14
C GLU A 77 4.25 1.03 1.01
N ILE A 78 3.00 1.14 1.49
CA ILE A 78 2.66 2.00 2.63
C ILE A 78 3.40 1.56 3.90
N ILE A 79 3.53 0.25 4.14
CA ILE A 79 4.29 -0.27 5.29
C ILE A 79 5.77 0.09 5.18
N GLN A 80 6.36 -0.01 3.99
CA GLN A 80 7.76 0.38 3.78
C GLN A 80 7.94 1.89 3.99
N GLN A 81 7.02 2.70 3.44
CA GLN A 81 7.03 4.15 3.62
C GLN A 81 6.90 4.55 5.10
N ASP A 82 6.08 3.86 5.89
CA ASP A 82 5.95 4.11 7.34
C ASP A 82 7.26 3.79 8.07
N LYS A 83 7.91 2.66 7.76
CA LYS A 83 9.22 2.31 8.33
C LYS A 83 10.28 3.36 8.01
N ASP A 84 10.35 3.79 6.77
CA ASP A 84 11.30 4.83 6.33
C ASP A 84 10.99 6.18 6.99
N SER A 85 9.71 6.51 7.15
CA SER A 85 9.30 7.72 7.86
C SER A 85 9.75 7.69 9.31
N GLN A 86 9.52 6.59 10.03
CA GLN A 86 9.94 6.43 11.43
C GLN A 86 11.47 6.47 11.59
N ARG A 87 12.21 5.92 10.62
CA ARG A 87 13.68 5.91 10.64
C ARG A 87 14.27 7.30 10.42
N ASN A 88 13.71 8.07 9.48
CA ASN A 88 14.33 9.32 9.01
C ASN A 88 13.72 10.57 9.67
N THR A 89 12.55 10.46 10.29
CA THR A 89 11.91 11.59 10.99
C THR A 89 11.53 11.25 12.43
N PRO A 90 11.94 12.07 13.42
CA PRO A 90 11.72 11.78 14.84
C PRO A 90 10.24 11.76 15.26
N ASN A 91 9.41 12.59 14.61
CA ASN A 91 8.01 12.80 14.98
C ASN A 91 7.08 12.47 13.81
N SER A 92 5.97 11.79 14.06
CA SER A 92 4.94 11.57 13.04
C SER A 92 4.27 12.88 12.63
N THR A 93 3.96 13.03 11.33
CA THR A 93 3.19 14.16 10.82
C THR A 93 1.72 14.00 11.17
N VAL A 94 1.11 15.03 11.75
CA VAL A 94 -0.33 15.04 12.07
C VAL A 94 -1.11 15.97 11.13
N PRO A 95 -2.36 15.62 10.76
CA PRO A 95 -3.23 16.51 10.00
C PRO A 95 -3.44 17.84 10.72
N GLN A 96 -3.56 18.93 9.94
CA GLN A 96 -3.64 20.31 10.45
C GLN A 96 -4.88 20.60 11.33
N LYS A 97 -5.87 19.70 11.36
CA LYS A 97 -7.02 19.73 12.27
C LYS A 97 -6.79 18.72 13.40
N ALA A 98 -5.94 19.06 14.36
CA ALA A 98 -5.80 18.27 15.57
C ALA A 98 -6.94 18.61 16.54
N ASP A 99 -7.75 17.61 16.88
CA ASP A 99 -8.62 17.60 18.06
C ASP A 99 -7.72 17.72 19.32
N PRO A 100 -8.09 18.45 20.40
CA PRO A 100 -7.19 18.75 21.53
C PRO A 100 -6.69 17.52 22.31
N THR A 101 -7.11 16.31 21.94
CA THR A 101 -6.82 15.03 22.59
C THR A 101 -5.86 14.14 21.81
N GLN A 102 -5.33 14.57 20.65
CA GLN A 102 -4.39 13.76 19.87
C GLN A 102 -2.92 13.88 20.35
N PRO A 103 -2.13 12.81 20.24
CA PRO A 103 -0.75 12.78 20.73
C PRO A 103 0.14 13.74 19.93
N GLU A 104 1.10 14.35 20.63
CA GLU A 104 2.17 15.22 20.16
C GLU A 104 2.76 14.74 18.81
N GLY A 105 2.33 15.36 17.71
CA GLY A 105 2.86 15.11 16.37
C GLY A 105 3.21 16.43 15.68
N GLN A 106 4.12 16.39 14.72
CA GLN A 106 4.56 17.60 14.03
C GLN A 106 3.60 17.97 12.90
N VAL A 107 3.27 19.25 12.78
CA VAL A 107 2.50 19.76 11.64
C VAL A 107 3.38 19.70 10.38
N TYR A 108 2.80 19.57 9.19
CA TYR A 108 3.55 19.44 7.94
C TYR A 108 4.60 20.56 7.71
N SER A 109 4.32 21.80 8.15
CA SER A 109 5.28 22.91 8.11
C SER A 109 6.52 22.68 8.97
N GLN A 110 6.35 22.07 10.15
CA GLN A 110 7.45 21.69 11.05
C GLN A 110 8.26 20.53 10.46
N TYR A 111 7.59 19.56 9.83
CA TYR A 111 8.26 18.48 9.09
C TYR A 111 9.15 19.03 7.98
N LEU A 112 8.65 19.94 7.14
CA LEU A 112 9.45 20.57 6.10
C LEU A 112 10.67 21.32 6.67
N SER A 113 10.51 21.95 7.83
CA SER A 113 11.61 22.65 8.51
C SER A 113 12.68 21.67 8.99
N THR A 114 12.27 20.53 9.57
CA THR A 114 13.16 19.44 9.99
C THR A 114 13.94 18.87 8.81
N VAL A 115 13.27 18.59 7.69
CA VAL A 115 13.93 18.06 6.47
C VAL A 115 14.97 19.04 5.93
N ARG A 116 14.65 20.34 5.89
CA ARG A 116 15.62 21.37 5.46
C ARG A 116 16.83 21.44 6.39
N ALA A 117 16.64 21.35 7.70
CA ALA A 117 17.72 21.33 8.68
C ALA A 117 18.62 20.09 8.53
N GLN A 118 18.02 18.90 8.33
CA GLN A 118 18.76 17.66 8.05
C GLN A 118 19.61 17.79 6.77
N ILE A 119 19.06 18.37 5.71
CA ILE A 119 19.80 18.64 4.46
C ILE A 119 20.96 19.62 4.72
N GLY A 120 20.73 20.68 5.49
CA GLY A 120 21.76 21.66 5.87
C GLY A 120 22.92 21.01 6.62
N CYS A 121 22.61 20.26 7.67
CA CYS A 121 23.60 19.54 8.46
C CYS A 121 24.42 18.55 7.62
N ALA A 122 23.79 17.80 6.73
CA ALA A 122 24.50 16.89 5.82
C ALA A 122 25.48 17.62 4.88
N LYS A 123 25.11 18.83 4.40
CA LYS A 123 26.01 19.67 3.60
C LYS A 123 27.20 20.16 4.42
N GLU A 124 26.96 20.63 5.64
CA GLU A 124 28.02 21.10 6.53
C GLU A 124 29.02 19.99 6.85
N ILE A 125 28.55 18.78 7.17
CA ILE A 125 29.40 17.60 7.40
C ILE A 125 30.23 17.30 6.14
N ARG A 126 29.61 17.31 4.96
CA ARG A 126 30.31 17.07 3.70
C ARG A 126 31.38 18.13 3.46
N ASP A 127 31.06 19.41 3.65
CA ASP A 127 31.97 20.50 3.39
C ASP A 127 33.16 20.46 4.36
N LEU A 128 32.91 20.13 5.64
CA LEU A 128 33.96 19.88 6.63
C LEU A 128 34.87 18.71 6.21
N LEU A 129 34.30 17.58 5.78
CA LEU A 129 35.07 16.43 5.31
C LEU A 129 35.91 16.78 4.07
N MET A 130 35.36 17.57 3.14
CA MET A 130 36.09 18.03 1.95
C MET A 130 37.23 18.97 2.32
N ASP A 131 37.06 19.84 3.29
CA ASP A 131 38.13 20.72 3.76
C ASP A 131 39.20 19.94 4.52
N CYS A 132 38.84 18.94 5.32
CA CYS A 132 39.81 18.02 5.91
C CYS A 132 40.63 17.30 4.82
N LEU A 133 39.99 16.81 3.76
CA LEU A 133 40.65 16.14 2.63
C LEU A 133 41.63 17.06 1.89
N LYS A 134 41.25 18.32 1.62
CA LYS A 134 42.15 19.30 0.99
C LYS A 134 43.37 19.63 1.86
N ASN A 135 43.20 19.54 3.17
CA ASN A 135 44.24 19.83 4.15
C ASN A 135 45.03 18.60 4.58
N PHE A 136 44.80 17.41 3.99
CA PHE A 136 45.69 16.27 4.19
C PHE A 136 47.05 16.60 3.57
N PRO A 137 48.12 16.70 4.37
CA PRO A 137 49.45 16.85 3.81
C PRO A 137 49.78 15.56 3.07
N GLU A 138 50.04 15.66 1.76
CA GLU A 138 50.76 14.58 1.08
C GLU A 138 52.06 14.38 1.87
N HIS A 139 52.21 13.20 2.49
CA HIS A 139 53.43 12.85 3.19
C HIS A 139 54.55 12.91 2.13
N PRO A 140 55.52 13.84 2.21
CA PRO A 140 56.63 13.81 1.28
C PRO A 140 57.38 12.51 1.56
N HIS A 141 57.31 11.58 0.62
CA HIS A 141 58.21 10.44 0.57
C HIS A 141 59.63 11.00 0.45
N SER A 142 60.34 11.07 1.58
CA SER A 142 61.81 11.11 1.63
C SER A 142 62.31 9.73 2.00
#